data_AF-X1B5B3-F1
#
_entry.id   AF-X1B5B3-F1
#
_cell.length_a   1.000
_cell.length_b   1.000
_cell.length_c   1.000
_cell.angle_alpha   90.00
_cell.angle_beta   90.00
_cell.angle_gamma   90.00
#
_symmetry.space_group_name_H-M   'P 1'
#
loop_
_entity.id
_entity.type
_entity.pdbx_description
1 polymer ?
#
loop_
_entity_poly.entity_id
_entity_poly.type
_entity_poly.pdbx_seq_one_letter_code
_entity_poly.pdbx_strand_id
1 'polypeptide(L)'
;RGNGAISLQVGVGGKDKIKIGKIGGKDVFSSVELQKDVNELEYKKIKKTVKETVEEHSKIKDVNTNPGFVVLKNQPDFGVYQKAVTQVVLLDEIIGLLHRFDADFKGYKNRRGLIGATSSVSWESSDKTFEVIAYREKKKWGTKRLVDDESVKLMDKSTKTTFDNYDYKNNHNRVTPSSPCPILYGIRGDDTEELIDSSSMIKSELVESWLIFETNQGTDDHLRKKEISDVAPFESVIVKGTVEQPPYTIKGGHVLFKIKDSTGTIDCAAYEPTKEFRHVVRDLVIGDVVEVYGG
;
A
#
# COMPACT_ATOMS: atom_id res chain seq x y z
N ARG A 1 6.45 7.31 4.37
CA ARG A 1 5.23 7.72 3.63
C ARG A 1 4.94 6.64 2.61
N GLY A 2 3.69 6.22 2.42
CA GLY A 2 3.34 5.15 1.48
C GLY A 2 3.41 5.57 0.02
N ASN A 3 3.71 4.62 -0.86
CA ASN A 3 3.67 4.74 -2.31
C ASN A 3 2.55 3.84 -2.84
N GLY A 4 1.32 4.35 -2.86
CA GLY A 4 0.14 3.58 -3.25
C GLY A 4 -0.60 4.22 -4.42
N ALA A 5 -1.23 3.38 -5.23
CA ALA A 5 -2.16 3.76 -6.28
C ALA A 5 -3.42 2.88 -6.17
N ILE A 6 -4.52 3.34 -6.76
CA ILE A 6 -5.81 2.64 -6.71
C ILE A 6 -6.32 2.40 -8.13
N SER A 7 -6.91 1.24 -8.32
CA SER A 7 -7.66 0.86 -9.52
C SER A 7 -9.01 0.30 -9.08
N LEU A 8 -9.98 0.30 -9.99
CA LEU A 8 -11.28 -0.32 -9.80
C LEU A 8 -11.81 -0.76 -11.16
N GLN A 9 -12.45 -1.92 -11.21
CA GLN A 9 -13.12 -2.42 -12.41
C GLN A 9 -14.57 -1.92 -12.44
N VAL A 10 -15.02 -1.42 -13.59
CA VAL A 10 -16.40 -0.93 -13.77
C VAL A 10 -17.06 -1.72 -14.88
N GLY A 11 -18.28 -2.18 -14.62
CA GLY A 11 -19.14 -2.84 -15.61
C GLY A 11 -20.44 -3.31 -14.98
N VAL A 12 -21.14 -4.20 -15.68
CA VAL A 12 -22.34 -4.85 -15.14
C VAL A 12 -21.91 -6.08 -14.36
N GLY A 13 -22.08 -6.03 -13.05
CA GLY A 13 -21.79 -7.15 -12.15
C GLY A 13 -22.83 -8.27 -12.23
N GLY A 14 -22.49 -9.41 -11.61
CA GLY A 14 -23.36 -10.54 -11.39
C GLY A 14 -24.51 -10.27 -10.42
N LYS A 15 -25.29 -11.32 -10.16
CA LYS A 15 -26.39 -11.27 -9.18
C LYS A 15 -25.89 -11.20 -7.75
N ASP A 16 -24.78 -11.87 -7.48
CA ASP A 16 -24.16 -11.92 -6.16
C ASP A 16 -23.43 -10.62 -5.90
N LYS A 17 -23.81 -9.96 -4.79
CA LYS A 17 -23.27 -8.67 -4.38
C LYS A 17 -22.65 -8.79 -3.02
N ILE A 18 -21.42 -8.31 -2.91
CA ILE A 18 -20.69 -8.23 -1.65
C ILE A 18 -20.71 -6.78 -1.20
N LYS A 19 -21.13 -6.53 0.05
CA LYS A 19 -21.06 -5.19 0.63
C LYS A 19 -19.60 -4.86 0.91
N ILE A 20 -19.07 -3.86 0.22
CA ILE A 20 -17.67 -3.43 0.36
C ILE A 20 -17.54 -2.08 1.05
N GLY A 21 -18.64 -1.42 1.40
CA GLY A 21 -18.55 -0.16 2.09
C GLY A 21 -19.85 0.59 2.30
N LYS A 22 -19.69 1.83 2.76
CA LYS A 22 -20.74 2.80 2.95
C LYS A 22 -20.21 4.20 2.70
N ILE A 23 -20.87 4.97 1.83
CA ILE A 23 -20.48 6.35 1.50
C ILE A 23 -21.69 7.26 1.73
N GLY A 24 -21.56 8.25 2.61
CA GLY A 24 -22.62 9.24 2.87
C GLY A 24 -23.96 8.60 3.23
N GLY A 25 -23.93 7.53 4.05
CA GLY A 25 -25.12 6.79 4.45
C GLY A 25 -25.59 5.70 3.48
N LYS A 26 -25.06 5.63 2.25
CA LYS A 26 -25.46 4.66 1.24
C LYS A 26 -24.50 3.47 1.20
N ASP A 27 -25.04 2.27 1.22
CA ASP A 27 -24.25 1.05 1.09
C ASP A 27 -23.63 0.95 -0.32
N VAL A 28 -22.39 0.49 -0.37
CA VAL A 28 -21.61 0.25 -1.59
C VAL A 28 -21.40 -1.24 -1.73
N PHE A 29 -21.67 -1.74 -2.93
CA PHE A 29 -21.55 -3.16 -3.27
C PHE A 29 -20.59 -3.36 -4.42
N SER A 30 -19.86 -4.47 -4.39
CA SER A 30 -19.08 -5.01 -5.50
C SER A 30 -19.67 -6.33 -5.96
N SER A 31 -19.25 -6.77 -7.14
CA SER A 31 -19.55 -8.09 -7.69
C SER A 31 -18.24 -8.84 -7.91
N VAL A 32 -18.25 -10.14 -7.64
CA VAL A 32 -17.13 -11.05 -7.95
C VAL A 32 -17.04 -11.40 -9.43
N GLU A 33 -18.14 -11.22 -10.17
CA GLU A 33 -18.22 -11.49 -11.60
C GLU A 33 -18.48 -10.22 -12.40
N LEU A 34 -17.82 -10.11 -13.56
CA LEU A 34 -18.15 -9.14 -14.60
C LEU A 34 -18.99 -9.85 -15.67
N GLN A 35 -20.29 -9.54 -15.74
CA GLN A 35 -21.19 -10.15 -16.73
C GLN A 35 -21.14 -9.45 -18.08
N LYS A 36 -21.01 -8.12 -18.06
CA LYS A 36 -20.99 -7.32 -19.29
C LYS A 36 -20.13 -6.08 -19.10
N ASP A 37 -19.32 -5.81 -20.10
CA ASP A 37 -18.56 -4.58 -20.19
C ASP A 37 -19.46 -3.36 -20.45
N VAL A 38 -18.94 -2.18 -20.17
CA VAL A 38 -19.61 -0.90 -20.39
C VAL A 38 -19.77 -0.61 -21.88
N ASN A 39 -20.88 0.01 -22.26
CA ASN A 39 -21.05 0.51 -23.63
C ASN A 39 -20.31 1.85 -23.84
N GLU A 40 -20.20 2.29 -25.09
CA GLU A 40 -19.48 3.53 -25.45
C GLU A 40 -20.02 4.80 -24.78
N LEU A 41 -21.33 4.88 -24.49
CA LEU A 41 -21.91 6.02 -23.77
C LEU A 41 -21.50 6.00 -22.28
N GLU A 42 -21.54 4.83 -21.66
CA GLU A 42 -21.12 4.61 -20.27
C GLU A 42 -19.62 4.87 -20.12
N TYR A 43 -18.81 4.37 -21.05
CA TYR A 43 -17.36 4.61 -21.10
C TYR A 43 -17.03 6.12 -21.14
N LYS A 44 -17.71 6.88 -22.02
CA LYS A 44 -17.56 8.35 -22.07
C LYS A 44 -17.95 9.02 -20.75
N LYS A 45 -19.01 8.54 -20.09
CA LYS A 45 -19.44 9.03 -18.79
C LYS A 45 -18.39 8.76 -17.71
N ILE A 46 -17.85 7.54 -17.65
CA ILE A 46 -16.78 7.15 -16.73
C ILE A 46 -15.57 8.05 -16.90
N LYS A 47 -15.08 8.19 -18.13
CA LYS A 47 -13.95 9.09 -18.45
C LYS A 47 -14.18 10.51 -17.94
N LYS A 48 -15.38 11.07 -18.19
CA LYS A 48 -15.74 12.41 -17.72
C LYS A 48 -15.75 12.48 -16.18
N THR A 49 -16.41 11.53 -15.52
CA THR A 49 -16.51 11.48 -14.05
C THR A 49 -15.14 11.35 -13.39
N VAL A 50 -14.26 10.47 -13.88
CA VAL A 50 -12.90 10.32 -13.35
C VAL A 50 -12.12 11.62 -13.48
N LYS A 51 -12.16 12.25 -14.66
CA LYS A 51 -11.48 13.52 -14.90
C LYS A 51 -11.97 14.62 -13.95
N GLU A 52 -13.28 14.80 -13.83
CA GLU A 52 -13.87 15.82 -12.95
C GLU A 52 -13.51 15.58 -11.49
N THR A 53 -13.61 14.32 -11.03
CA THR A 53 -13.25 13.91 -9.66
C THR A 53 -11.78 14.24 -9.33
N VAL A 54 -10.86 13.90 -10.25
CA VAL A 54 -9.43 14.18 -10.08
C VAL A 54 -9.16 15.67 -10.08
N GLU A 55 -9.80 16.44 -10.96
CA GLU A 55 -9.63 17.90 -11.05
C GLU A 55 -10.18 18.64 -9.83
N GLU A 56 -11.30 18.17 -9.27
CA GLU A 56 -11.95 18.77 -8.11
C GLU A 56 -11.23 18.47 -6.79
N HIS A 57 -10.81 17.21 -6.58
CA HIS A 57 -10.34 16.76 -5.26
C HIS A 57 -8.82 16.69 -5.12
N SER A 58 -8.07 16.70 -6.23
CA SER A 58 -6.62 16.70 -6.14
C SER A 58 -6.09 18.04 -5.65
N LYS A 59 -5.08 18.02 -4.77
CA LYS A 59 -4.33 19.21 -4.36
C LYS A 59 -3.34 19.66 -5.44
N ILE A 60 -3.82 19.93 -6.66
CA ILE A 60 -2.99 20.25 -7.84
C ILE A 60 -2.08 21.46 -7.59
N LYS A 61 -2.44 22.38 -6.68
CA LYS A 61 -1.55 23.52 -6.33
C LYS A 61 -0.31 23.12 -5.53
N ASP A 62 -0.32 21.99 -4.82
CA ASP A 62 0.84 21.50 -4.04
C ASP A 62 1.93 20.98 -4.98
N VAL A 63 3.13 21.57 -4.96
CA VAL A 63 4.27 21.25 -5.83
C VAL A 63 4.60 19.76 -5.88
N ASN A 64 4.41 19.04 -4.77
CA ASN A 64 4.73 17.61 -4.67
C ASN A 64 3.60 16.70 -5.15
N THR A 65 2.41 17.26 -5.43
CA THR A 65 1.25 16.49 -5.92
C THR A 65 1.24 16.50 -7.45
N ASN A 66 1.43 15.32 -8.03
CA ASN A 66 1.44 15.09 -9.48
C ASN A 66 0.43 14.00 -9.89
N PRO A 67 -0.88 14.30 -9.86
CA PRO A 67 -1.92 13.32 -10.14
C PRO A 67 -1.82 12.75 -11.56
N GLY A 68 -2.39 11.56 -11.74
CA GLY A 68 -2.65 10.99 -13.04
C GLY A 68 -3.80 9.99 -12.92
N PHE A 69 -4.61 9.89 -13.96
CA PHE A 69 -5.58 8.82 -14.10
C PHE A 69 -5.41 8.14 -15.44
N VAL A 70 -5.82 6.88 -15.49
CA VAL A 70 -5.82 6.01 -16.66
C VAL A 70 -7.15 5.26 -16.67
N VAL A 71 -7.78 5.17 -17.84
CA VAL A 71 -8.93 4.32 -18.11
C VAL A 71 -8.52 3.39 -19.25
N LEU A 72 -8.60 2.08 -19.00
CA LEU A 72 -8.18 1.02 -19.89
C LEU A 72 -9.35 0.06 -20.11
N LYS A 73 -9.55 -0.37 -21.35
CA LYS A 73 -10.52 -1.43 -21.66
C LYS A 73 -10.00 -2.82 -21.28
N ASN A 74 -8.69 -3.02 -21.39
CA ASN A 74 -8.02 -4.28 -21.08
C ASN A 74 -6.91 -4.05 -20.05
N GLN A 75 -6.77 -5.00 -19.13
CA GLN A 75 -5.69 -5.02 -18.14
C GLN A 75 -4.33 -5.18 -18.83
N PRO A 76 -3.32 -4.34 -18.50
CA PRO A 76 -1.94 -4.55 -18.96
C PRO A 76 -1.31 -5.76 -18.28
N ASP A 77 -0.24 -6.29 -18.90
CA ASP A 77 0.53 -7.41 -18.37
C ASP A 77 1.02 -7.19 -16.94
N PHE A 78 0.96 -8.23 -16.11
CA PHE A 78 1.39 -8.22 -14.71
C PHE A 78 2.83 -7.73 -14.50
N GLY A 79 3.71 -7.93 -15.49
CA GLY A 79 5.09 -7.44 -15.48
C GLY A 79 5.20 -5.92 -15.29
N VAL A 80 4.18 -5.15 -15.69
CA VAL A 80 4.13 -3.69 -15.45
C VAL A 80 4.05 -3.38 -13.96
N TYR A 81 3.21 -4.11 -13.22
CA TYR A 81 3.12 -4.00 -11.77
C TYR A 81 4.40 -4.49 -11.11
N GLN A 82 4.88 -5.69 -11.48
CA GLN A 82 6.07 -6.29 -10.88
C GLN A 82 7.28 -5.37 -11.00
N LYS A 83 7.46 -4.74 -12.17
CA LYS A 83 8.50 -3.75 -12.40
C LYS A 83 8.31 -2.49 -11.54
N ALA A 84 7.08 -1.98 -11.41
CA ALA A 84 6.81 -0.79 -10.60
C ALA A 84 7.01 -0.98 -9.09
N VAL A 85 6.78 -2.19 -8.59
CA VAL A 85 6.91 -2.49 -7.15
C VAL A 85 8.35 -2.89 -6.75
N THR A 86 9.19 -3.34 -7.70
CA THR A 86 10.56 -3.82 -7.38
C THR A 86 11.67 -2.90 -7.86
N GLN A 87 11.41 -1.96 -8.77
CA GLN A 87 12.44 -1.11 -9.38
C GLN A 87 11.90 0.25 -9.87
N VAL A 88 12.81 1.12 -10.30
CA VAL A 88 12.46 2.45 -10.83
C VAL A 88 11.90 2.32 -12.26
N VAL A 89 10.72 2.92 -12.47
CA VAL A 89 10.04 2.92 -13.77
C VAL A 89 10.12 4.29 -14.44
N LEU A 90 10.45 4.29 -15.72
CA LEU A 90 10.51 5.50 -16.55
C LEU A 90 9.12 5.88 -17.04
N LEU A 91 8.80 7.18 -16.98
CA LEU A 91 7.50 7.69 -17.41
C LEU A 91 7.23 7.44 -18.90
N ASP A 92 8.25 7.56 -19.75
CA ASP A 92 8.09 7.43 -21.21
C ASP A 92 7.72 5.99 -21.62
N GLU A 93 8.19 4.99 -20.87
CA GLU A 93 7.79 3.59 -21.05
C GLU A 93 6.29 3.41 -20.80
N ILE A 94 5.78 4.02 -19.72
CA ILE A 94 4.35 3.99 -19.37
C ILE A 94 3.52 4.75 -20.40
N ILE A 95 3.96 5.93 -20.85
CA ILE A 95 3.24 6.67 -21.90
C ILE A 95 3.18 5.86 -23.20
N GLY A 96 4.29 5.23 -23.60
CA GLY A 96 4.31 4.36 -24.76
C GLY A 96 3.37 3.16 -24.63
N LEU A 97 3.29 2.55 -23.45
CA LEU A 97 2.34 1.48 -23.15
C LEU A 97 0.89 1.96 -23.27
N LEU A 98 0.55 3.10 -22.67
CA LEU A 98 -0.80 3.65 -22.70
C LEU A 98 -1.27 3.98 -24.12
N HIS A 99 -0.38 4.47 -24.99
CA HIS A 99 -0.69 4.66 -26.41
C HIS A 99 -0.95 3.35 -27.15
N ARG A 100 -0.19 2.28 -26.85
CA ARG A 100 -0.44 0.96 -27.46
C ARG A 100 -1.78 0.34 -27.05
N PHE A 101 -2.24 0.66 -25.85
CA PHE A 101 -3.53 0.19 -25.32
C PHE A 101 -4.72 1.06 -25.74
N ASP A 102 -4.51 2.12 -26.54
CA ASP A 102 -5.51 3.14 -26.85
C ASP A 102 -6.21 3.66 -25.58
N ALA A 103 -5.40 3.87 -24.53
CA ALA A 103 -5.89 4.22 -23.20
C ALA A 103 -6.36 5.68 -23.12
N ASP A 104 -7.38 5.93 -22.32
CA ASP A 104 -7.79 7.28 -21.96
C ASP A 104 -7.10 7.71 -20.67
N PHE A 105 -6.12 8.59 -20.77
CA PHE A 105 -5.34 9.02 -19.62
C PHE A 105 -5.09 10.53 -19.61
N LYS A 106 -4.84 11.05 -18.42
CA LYS A 106 -4.34 12.42 -18.24
C LYS A 106 -3.40 12.45 -17.04
N GLY A 107 -2.16 12.85 -17.30
CA GLY A 107 -1.20 13.19 -16.27
C GLY A 107 -1.19 14.70 -16.03
N TYR A 108 -1.07 15.11 -14.77
CA TYR A 108 -0.94 16.50 -14.37
C TYR A 108 0.51 16.78 -13.96
N LYS A 109 1.01 17.99 -14.25
CA LYS A 109 2.38 18.42 -13.97
C LYS A 109 3.44 17.49 -14.56
N ASN A 110 4.28 16.86 -13.74
CA ASN A 110 5.30 15.93 -14.21
C ASN A 110 4.73 14.55 -14.59
N ARG A 111 3.41 14.34 -14.44
CA ARG A 111 2.65 13.15 -14.89
C ARG A 111 3.06 11.84 -14.23
N ARG A 112 3.88 11.86 -13.16
CA ARG A 112 4.34 10.64 -12.47
C ARG A 112 3.21 9.78 -11.90
N GLY A 113 2.04 10.36 -11.60
CA GLY A 113 0.86 9.61 -11.18
C GLY A 113 0.39 8.56 -12.19
N LEU A 114 0.75 8.69 -13.48
CA LEU A 114 0.44 7.69 -14.50
C LEU A 114 1.14 6.34 -14.25
N ILE A 115 2.33 6.35 -13.64
CA ILE A 115 3.07 5.12 -13.33
C ILE A 115 2.26 4.29 -12.32
N GLY A 116 1.86 4.91 -11.21
CA GLY A 116 1.05 4.27 -10.19
C GLY A 116 -0.32 3.84 -10.73
N ALA A 117 -1.02 4.73 -11.45
CA ALA A 117 -2.32 4.40 -12.03
C ALA A 117 -2.26 3.18 -12.95
N THR A 118 -1.28 3.13 -13.86
CA THR A 118 -1.12 2.00 -14.79
C THR A 118 -0.72 0.73 -14.04
N SER A 119 0.24 0.83 -13.11
CA SER A 119 0.69 -0.28 -12.27
C SER A 119 -0.44 -0.90 -11.45
N SER A 120 -1.33 -0.08 -10.88
CA SER A 120 -2.47 -0.58 -10.10
C SER A 120 -3.51 -1.32 -10.94
N VAL A 121 -3.63 -1.00 -12.24
CA VAL A 121 -4.54 -1.74 -13.15
C VAL A 121 -3.91 -3.08 -13.57
N SER A 122 -2.59 -3.14 -13.73
CA SER A 122 -1.88 -4.38 -14.10
C SER A 122 -1.69 -5.37 -12.96
N TRP A 123 -2.05 -5.00 -11.72
CA TRP A 123 -1.82 -5.87 -10.57
C TRP A 123 -2.69 -7.13 -10.66
N GLU A 124 -2.04 -8.29 -10.57
CA GLU A 124 -2.67 -9.59 -10.41
C GLU A 124 -2.20 -10.15 -9.06
N SER A 125 -3.14 -10.58 -8.22
CA SER A 125 -2.81 -11.08 -6.90
C SER A 125 -2.39 -12.56 -6.97
N SER A 126 -1.14 -12.85 -6.62
CA SER A 126 -0.71 -14.20 -6.21
C SER A 126 -0.91 -14.45 -4.72
N ASP A 127 -0.72 -13.40 -3.93
CA ASP A 127 -1.04 -13.28 -2.50
C ASP A 127 -1.72 -11.93 -2.29
N LYS A 128 -2.58 -11.82 -1.28
CA LYS A 128 -3.33 -10.59 -1.00
C LYS A 128 -3.82 -10.55 0.42
N THR A 129 -3.95 -9.32 0.90
CA THR A 129 -4.68 -8.99 2.11
C THR A 129 -5.72 -7.92 1.79
N PHE A 130 -6.62 -7.68 2.73
CA PHE A 130 -7.63 -6.64 2.63
C PHE A 130 -7.38 -5.55 3.67
N GLU A 131 -7.77 -4.33 3.34
CA GLU A 131 -7.75 -3.20 4.26
C GLU A 131 -9.12 -2.50 4.27
N VAL A 132 -9.76 -2.43 5.42
CA VAL A 132 -10.93 -1.56 5.61
C VAL A 132 -10.44 -0.18 6.03
N ILE A 133 -10.72 0.82 5.20
CA ILE A 133 -10.36 2.21 5.45
C ILE A 133 -11.61 2.99 5.83
N ALA A 134 -11.64 3.50 7.06
CA ALA A 134 -12.65 4.42 7.53
C ALA A 134 -12.22 5.87 7.30
N TYR A 135 -13.15 6.71 6.85
CA TYR A 135 -12.94 8.12 6.55
C TYR A 135 -13.73 9.01 7.51
N ARG A 136 -13.12 10.11 7.93
CA ARG A 136 -13.75 11.10 8.84
C ARG A 136 -14.36 12.27 8.07
N GLU A 137 -15.31 12.94 8.72
CA GLU A 137 -15.97 14.14 8.20
C GLU A 137 -14.95 15.20 7.75
N LYS A 138 -15.23 15.88 6.62
CA LYS A 138 -14.36 16.90 6.02
C LYS A 138 -13.98 18.02 6.99
N LYS A 139 -14.92 18.44 7.85
CA LYS A 139 -14.69 19.49 8.87
C LYS A 139 -13.62 19.12 9.91
N LYS A 140 -13.24 17.85 10.00
CA LYS A 140 -12.25 17.35 10.95
C LYS A 140 -10.88 17.08 10.34
N TRP A 141 -10.70 17.24 9.03
CA TRP A 141 -9.40 17.04 8.39
C TRP A 141 -8.34 17.98 8.98
N GLY A 142 -7.14 17.46 9.21
CA GLY A 142 -6.05 18.21 9.87
C GLY A 142 -6.16 18.33 11.40
N THR A 143 -7.29 18.00 12.01
CA THR A 143 -7.43 17.96 13.48
C THR A 143 -6.93 16.64 14.05
N LYS A 144 -6.66 16.60 15.36
CA LYS A 144 -6.34 15.35 16.07
C LYS A 144 -7.48 14.34 15.89
N ARG A 145 -7.15 13.09 15.61
CA ARG A 145 -8.12 11.99 15.52
C ARG A 145 -8.53 11.55 16.91
N LEU A 146 -9.78 11.11 17.03
CA LEU A 146 -10.31 10.49 18.23
C LEU A 146 -10.63 9.04 17.91
N VAL A 147 -9.72 8.15 18.30
CA VAL A 147 -9.83 6.68 18.21
C VAL A 147 -9.38 6.15 19.57
N ASP A 148 -10.20 5.35 20.21
CA ASP A 148 -9.95 4.82 21.55
C ASP A 148 -9.02 3.62 21.50
N ASP A 149 -7.85 3.74 22.11
CA ASP A 149 -6.82 2.70 22.12
C ASP A 149 -7.29 1.40 22.77
N GLU A 150 -8.11 1.47 23.82
CA GLU A 150 -8.62 0.27 24.49
C GLU A 150 -9.59 -0.51 23.58
N SER A 151 -10.42 0.17 22.80
CA SER A 151 -11.24 -0.48 21.77
C SER A 151 -10.40 -1.15 20.67
N VAL A 152 -9.28 -0.55 20.27
CA VAL A 152 -8.36 -1.14 19.28
C VAL A 152 -7.70 -2.39 19.85
N LYS A 153 -7.22 -2.36 21.09
CA LYS A 153 -6.64 -3.54 21.77
C LYS A 153 -7.67 -4.66 21.94
N LEU A 154 -8.92 -4.32 22.25
CA LEU A 154 -9.99 -5.30 22.37
C LEU A 154 -10.28 -5.95 21.02
N MET A 155 -10.40 -5.15 19.95
CA MET A 155 -10.58 -5.62 18.59
C MET A 155 -9.44 -6.57 18.19
N ASP A 156 -8.19 -6.11 18.32
CA ASP A 156 -6.99 -6.86 17.96
C ASP A 156 -6.92 -8.24 18.64
N LYS A 157 -7.31 -8.33 19.92
CA LYS A 157 -7.35 -9.59 20.67
C LYS A 157 -8.53 -10.51 20.31
N SER A 158 -9.59 -9.96 19.72
CA SER A 158 -10.83 -10.69 19.45
C SER A 158 -10.91 -11.22 18.02
N THR A 159 -10.08 -10.68 17.13
CA THR A 159 -10.03 -11.05 15.71
C THR A 159 -8.90 -12.04 15.43
N LYS A 160 -9.07 -12.88 14.42
CA LYS A 160 -8.12 -13.95 14.08
C LYS A 160 -7.22 -13.62 12.90
N THR A 161 -7.75 -12.91 11.91
CA THR A 161 -7.09 -12.65 10.63
C THR A 161 -6.59 -11.21 10.51
N THR A 162 -6.95 -10.32 11.44
CA THR A 162 -6.41 -8.96 11.43
C THR A 162 -4.99 -8.92 12.00
N PHE A 163 -4.18 -7.98 11.52
CA PHE A 163 -2.78 -7.87 11.92
C PHE A 163 -2.28 -6.42 11.91
N ASP A 164 -1.13 -6.18 12.54
CA ASP A 164 -0.48 -4.88 12.64
C ASP A 164 -1.38 -3.75 13.23
N ASN A 165 -2.34 -4.08 14.10
CA ASN A 165 -3.30 -3.10 14.61
C ASN A 165 -2.78 -2.28 15.80
N TYR A 166 -2.06 -2.91 16.72
CA TYR A 166 -1.54 -2.27 17.93
C TYR A 166 -0.15 -2.80 18.30
N ASP A 167 0.77 -1.88 18.55
CA ASP A 167 2.09 -2.21 19.10
C ASP A 167 2.02 -2.10 20.63
N TYR A 168 1.88 -3.24 21.30
CA TYR A 168 1.80 -3.33 22.76
C TYR A 168 3.10 -2.95 23.45
N LYS A 169 4.25 -3.19 22.81
CA LYS A 169 5.55 -2.93 23.42
C LYS A 169 5.86 -1.44 23.46
N ASN A 170 5.47 -0.72 22.40
CA ASN A 170 5.65 0.72 22.30
C ASN A 170 4.38 1.53 22.65
N ASN A 171 3.30 0.88 23.09
CA ASN A 171 1.99 1.48 23.39
C ASN A 171 1.49 2.38 22.26
N HIS A 172 1.52 1.86 21.03
CA HIS A 172 1.28 2.65 19.84
C HIS A 172 0.16 2.06 18.98
N ASN A 173 -0.89 2.86 18.80
CA ASN A 173 -2.00 2.59 17.90
C ASN A 173 -1.53 2.68 16.44
N ARG A 174 -1.57 1.55 15.72
CA ARG A 174 -1.06 1.43 14.34
C ARG A 174 -2.15 1.60 13.29
N VAL A 175 -3.42 1.39 13.64
CA VAL A 175 -4.55 1.60 12.72
C VAL A 175 -4.76 3.07 12.36
N THR A 176 -4.25 4.00 13.18
CA THR A 176 -4.50 5.43 13.03
C THR A 176 -3.34 6.16 12.33
N PRO A 177 -3.56 6.84 11.18
CA PRO A 177 -2.49 7.57 10.52
C PRO A 177 -2.12 8.86 11.26
N SER A 178 -0.84 9.21 11.23
CA SER A 178 -0.32 10.46 11.84
C SER A 178 -0.40 11.69 10.91
N SER A 179 -0.88 11.53 9.68
CA SER A 179 -0.94 12.62 8.69
C SER A 179 -2.26 13.40 8.75
N PRO A 180 -2.35 14.64 8.22
CA PRO A 180 -3.60 15.43 8.20
C PRO A 180 -4.63 14.92 7.16
N CYS A 181 -4.52 13.67 6.74
CA CYS A 181 -5.32 13.05 5.67
C CYS A 181 -6.78 12.77 6.11
N PRO A 182 -7.67 12.40 5.17
CA PRO A 182 -9.08 12.13 5.46
C PRO A 182 -9.35 10.78 6.16
N ILE A 183 -8.37 9.88 6.19
CA ILE A 183 -8.50 8.55 6.81
C ILE A 183 -8.61 8.74 8.31
N LEU A 184 -9.59 8.07 8.94
CA LEU A 184 -9.76 7.98 10.38
C LEU A 184 -8.91 6.84 10.95
N TYR A 185 -9.11 5.62 10.44
CA TYR A 185 -8.29 4.45 10.72
C TYR A 185 -8.32 3.48 9.52
N GLY A 186 -7.35 2.56 9.48
CA GLY A 186 -7.30 1.43 8.56
C GLY A 186 -7.02 0.14 9.34
N ILE A 187 -7.78 -0.92 9.10
CA ILE A 187 -7.57 -2.25 9.70
C ILE A 187 -7.26 -3.21 8.56
N ARG A 188 -6.19 -3.99 8.71
CA ARG A 188 -5.74 -4.98 7.72
C ARG A 188 -6.06 -6.39 8.18
N GLY A 189 -6.35 -7.28 7.25
CA GLY A 189 -6.58 -8.69 7.53
C GLY A 189 -6.90 -9.51 6.29
N ASP A 190 -7.08 -10.81 6.46
CA ASP A 190 -7.29 -11.75 5.35
C ASP A 190 -8.76 -12.02 5.05
N ASP A 191 -9.65 -11.77 6.02
CA ASP A 191 -11.09 -12.02 5.87
C ASP A 191 -11.91 -10.72 5.85
N THR A 192 -12.68 -10.52 4.78
CA THR A 192 -13.46 -9.29 4.59
C THR A 192 -14.65 -9.16 5.53
N GLU A 193 -15.25 -10.27 5.98
CA GLU A 193 -16.38 -10.21 6.92
C GLU A 193 -15.87 -9.84 8.32
N GLU A 194 -14.79 -10.48 8.76
CA GLU A 194 -14.12 -10.17 10.02
C GLU A 194 -13.62 -8.72 10.03
N LEU A 195 -13.14 -8.16 8.91
CA LEU A 195 -12.78 -6.73 8.85
C LEU A 195 -13.96 -5.79 9.07
N ILE A 196 -15.15 -6.13 8.59
CA ILE A 196 -16.36 -5.33 8.82
C ILE A 196 -16.72 -5.37 10.31
N ASP A 197 -16.70 -6.56 10.91
CA ASP A 197 -16.97 -6.75 12.33
C ASP A 197 -15.93 -6.02 13.19
N SER A 198 -14.65 -6.15 12.85
CA SER A 198 -13.52 -5.46 13.50
C SER A 198 -13.71 -3.95 13.49
N SER A 199 -14.09 -3.39 12.35
CA SER A 199 -14.35 -1.95 12.21
C SER A 199 -15.50 -1.49 13.11
N SER A 200 -16.51 -2.33 13.35
CA SER A 200 -17.63 -2.03 14.24
C SER A 200 -17.26 -2.02 15.73
N MET A 201 -16.16 -2.68 16.10
CA MET A 201 -15.65 -2.71 17.48
C MET A 201 -14.90 -1.44 17.87
N ILE A 202 -14.40 -0.68 16.89
CA ILE A 202 -13.60 0.51 17.13
C ILE A 202 -14.47 1.65 17.64
N LYS A 203 -14.14 2.17 18.82
CA LYS A 203 -14.74 3.39 19.36
C LYS A 203 -13.95 4.58 18.85
N SER A 204 -14.57 5.37 17.98
CA SER A 204 -13.97 6.58 17.43
C SER A 204 -14.98 7.72 17.37
N GLU A 205 -14.53 8.86 16.88
CA GLU A 205 -15.45 9.83 16.30
C GLU A 205 -16.22 9.24 15.09
N LEU A 206 -17.24 9.99 14.63
CA LEU A 206 -18.10 9.58 13.53
C LEU A 206 -17.31 9.18 12.27
N VAL A 207 -17.54 7.94 11.83
CA VAL A 207 -17.14 7.42 10.52
C VAL A 207 -18.12 7.95 9.48
N GLU A 208 -17.65 8.82 8.59
CA GLU A 208 -18.45 9.39 7.49
C GLU A 208 -18.64 8.37 6.37
N SER A 209 -17.61 7.60 6.07
CA SER A 209 -17.60 6.59 5.00
C SER A 209 -16.56 5.54 5.31
N TRP A 210 -16.74 4.34 4.76
CA TRP A 210 -15.70 3.30 4.77
C TRP A 210 -15.77 2.45 3.52
N LEU A 211 -14.62 1.91 3.13
CA LEU A 211 -14.48 0.99 1.99
C LEU A 211 -13.46 -0.10 2.35
N ILE A 212 -13.69 -1.31 1.84
CA ILE A 212 -12.70 -2.38 1.80
C ILE A 212 -11.91 -2.28 0.50
N PHE A 213 -10.60 -2.43 0.61
CA PHE A 213 -9.67 -2.53 -0.50
C PHE A 213 -8.99 -3.89 -0.48
N GLU A 214 -8.85 -4.50 -1.63
CA GLU A 214 -7.91 -5.60 -1.86
C GLU A 214 -6.52 -5.00 -2.11
N THR A 215 -5.50 -5.54 -1.45
CA THR A 215 -4.17 -4.91 -1.41
C THR A 215 -3.03 -5.93 -1.49
N ASN A 216 -1.88 -5.46 -1.96
CA ASN A 216 -0.60 -6.16 -1.91
C ASN A 216 0.17 -5.91 -0.58
N GLN A 217 -0.51 -5.39 0.45
CA GLN A 217 0.16 -5.09 1.71
C GLN A 217 0.33 -6.38 2.50
N GLY A 218 1.47 -6.54 3.18
CA GLY A 218 1.75 -7.75 3.97
C GLY A 218 2.15 -8.99 3.15
N THR A 219 2.38 -8.86 1.84
CA THR A 219 2.68 -10.00 0.94
C THR A 219 4.14 -10.09 0.50
N ASP A 220 4.97 -9.11 0.85
CA ASP A 220 6.37 -9.01 0.41
C ASP A 220 6.59 -8.94 -1.12
N ASP A 221 5.58 -8.55 -1.91
CA ASP A 221 5.63 -8.47 -3.40
C ASP A 221 6.82 -7.67 -3.98
N HIS A 222 7.36 -6.74 -3.19
CA HIS A 222 8.48 -5.87 -3.54
C HIS A 222 9.86 -6.53 -3.41
N LEU A 223 9.98 -7.67 -2.72
CA LEU A 223 11.25 -8.30 -2.40
C LEU A 223 11.74 -9.25 -3.49
N ARG A 224 13.03 -9.17 -3.82
CA ARG A 224 13.70 -10.07 -4.77
C ARG A 224 14.93 -10.73 -4.18
N LYS A 225 15.03 -12.04 -4.28
CA LYS A 225 16.25 -12.78 -3.91
C LYS A 225 17.38 -12.41 -4.87
N LYS A 226 18.54 -12.03 -4.31
CA LYS A 226 19.73 -11.64 -5.07
C LYS A 226 21.02 -12.07 -4.37
N GLU A 227 22.08 -12.20 -5.16
CA GLU A 227 23.46 -12.23 -4.67
C GLU A 227 23.91 -10.80 -4.34
N ILE A 228 24.88 -10.65 -3.43
CA ILE A 228 25.31 -9.32 -2.96
C ILE A 228 25.80 -8.44 -4.12
N SER A 229 26.54 -8.99 -5.07
CA SER A 229 27.05 -8.25 -6.23
C SER A 229 25.97 -7.66 -7.13
N ASP A 230 24.75 -8.20 -7.10
CA ASP A 230 23.66 -7.83 -8.01
C ASP A 230 22.67 -6.82 -7.40
N VAL A 231 22.88 -6.47 -6.13
CA VAL A 231 22.04 -5.50 -5.42
C VAL A 231 22.33 -4.09 -5.95
N ALA A 232 21.30 -3.40 -6.42
CA ALA A 232 21.40 -2.02 -6.87
C ALA A 232 20.62 -1.07 -5.93
N PRO A 233 20.99 0.22 -5.87
CA PRO A 233 20.18 1.23 -5.18
C PRO A 233 18.74 1.26 -5.71
N PHE A 234 17.79 1.58 -4.83
CA PHE A 234 16.34 1.66 -5.13
C PHE A 234 15.64 0.32 -5.40
N GLU A 235 16.21 -0.78 -4.91
CA GLU A 235 15.60 -2.10 -4.90
C GLU A 235 15.35 -2.58 -3.46
N SER A 236 14.42 -3.49 -3.29
CA SER A 236 14.23 -4.22 -2.04
C SER A 236 14.53 -5.70 -2.26
N VAL A 237 15.41 -6.25 -1.44
CA VAL A 237 16.06 -7.54 -1.70
C VAL A 237 16.01 -8.47 -0.50
N ILE A 238 16.12 -9.76 -0.81
CA ILE A 238 16.41 -10.82 0.14
C ILE A 238 17.82 -11.32 -0.17
N VAL A 239 18.72 -11.19 0.79
CA VAL A 239 20.12 -11.57 0.64
C VAL A 239 20.50 -12.50 1.77
N LYS A 240 21.12 -13.63 1.43
CA LYS A 240 21.69 -14.56 2.41
C LYS A 240 23.19 -14.37 2.48
N GLY A 241 23.73 -14.24 3.69
CA GLY A 241 25.16 -14.04 3.88
C GLY A 241 25.62 -14.43 5.28
N THR A 242 26.94 -14.37 5.47
CA THR A 242 27.59 -14.59 6.76
C THR A 242 28.05 -13.25 7.31
N VAL A 243 27.81 -12.98 8.60
CA VAL A 243 28.28 -11.76 9.26
C VAL A 243 29.81 -11.70 9.19
N GLU A 244 30.32 -10.66 8.52
CA GLU A 244 31.74 -10.39 8.38
C GLU A 244 32.21 -9.30 9.36
N GLN A 245 31.39 -8.28 9.57
CA GLN A 245 31.65 -7.23 10.54
C GLN A 245 30.55 -7.25 11.60
N PRO A 246 30.92 -7.33 12.90
CA PRO A 246 29.93 -7.38 13.96
C PRO A 246 29.18 -6.05 14.06
N PRO A 247 27.97 -6.08 14.65
CA PRO A 247 27.15 -4.88 14.84
C PRO A 247 27.85 -3.79 15.65
N TYR A 248 27.73 -2.55 15.18
CA TYR A 248 28.18 -1.36 15.91
C TYR A 248 27.12 -0.25 15.85
N THR A 249 27.03 0.56 16.91
CA THR A 249 26.04 1.63 17.01
C THR A 249 26.64 2.97 16.59
N ILE A 250 25.95 3.69 15.71
CA ILE A 250 26.32 5.06 15.30
C ILE A 250 25.43 6.11 15.98
N LYS A 251 25.82 7.39 15.85
CA LYS A 251 25.05 8.53 16.36
C LYS A 251 23.60 8.47 15.85
N GLY A 252 22.65 8.72 16.75
CA GLY A 252 21.21 8.54 16.48
C GLY A 252 20.68 7.16 16.88
N GLY A 253 21.55 6.23 17.28
CA GLY A 253 21.17 4.91 17.78
C GLY A 253 20.90 3.87 16.70
N HIS A 254 21.35 4.10 15.46
CA HIS A 254 21.28 3.12 14.38
C HIS A 254 22.36 2.06 14.59
N VAL A 255 22.07 0.79 14.27
CA VAL A 255 23.01 -0.33 14.37
C VAL A 255 23.35 -0.79 12.97
N LEU A 256 24.65 -0.81 12.63
CA LEU A 256 25.16 -1.25 11.33
C LEU A 256 26.01 -2.51 11.52
N PHE A 257 25.97 -3.41 10.54
CA PHE A 257 26.83 -4.59 10.46
C PHE A 257 27.08 -4.91 8.97
N LYS A 258 28.01 -5.83 8.68
CA LYS A 258 28.24 -6.29 7.31
C LYS A 258 28.05 -7.78 7.19
N ILE A 259 27.45 -8.19 6.08
CA ILE A 259 27.40 -9.59 5.67
C ILE A 259 28.18 -9.78 4.38
N LYS A 260 28.61 -11.01 4.13
CA LYS A 260 29.25 -11.43 2.89
C LYS A 260 28.69 -12.74 2.36
N ASP A 261 28.80 -12.92 1.06
CA ASP A 261 28.58 -14.16 0.35
C ASP A 261 29.79 -14.46 -0.56
N SER A 262 29.63 -15.33 -1.55
CA SER A 262 30.71 -15.63 -2.51
C SER A 262 30.99 -14.51 -3.51
N THR A 263 30.12 -13.52 -3.66
CA THR A 263 30.21 -12.49 -4.70
C THR A 263 30.60 -11.12 -4.15
N GLY A 264 30.34 -10.84 -2.88
CA GLY A 264 30.78 -9.60 -2.26
C GLY A 264 30.40 -9.42 -0.80
N THR A 265 30.42 -8.15 -0.38
CA THR A 265 30.08 -7.70 0.98
C THR A 265 29.06 -6.58 0.90
N ILE A 266 28.09 -6.54 1.80
CA ILE A 266 27.08 -5.46 1.86
C ILE A 266 26.88 -4.97 3.29
N ASP A 267 26.66 -3.66 3.42
CA ASP A 267 26.26 -3.03 4.67
C ASP A 267 24.77 -3.30 4.96
N CYS A 268 24.48 -3.70 6.19
CA CYS A 268 23.13 -3.88 6.71
C CYS A 268 22.89 -2.90 7.86
N ALA A 269 21.68 -2.37 7.98
CA ALA A 269 21.34 -1.39 8.99
C ALA A 269 19.98 -1.65 9.65
N ALA A 270 19.95 -1.62 10.98
CA ALA A 270 18.74 -1.52 11.78
C ALA A 270 18.63 -0.08 12.34
N TYR A 271 17.79 0.73 11.72
CA TYR A 271 17.65 2.14 12.08
C TYR A 271 16.92 2.35 13.42
N GLU A 272 17.14 3.50 14.07
CA GLU A 272 16.48 3.90 15.33
C GLU A 272 14.97 3.58 15.39
N PRO A 273 14.17 3.85 14.34
CA PRO A 273 12.74 3.61 14.38
C PRO A 273 12.33 2.15 14.55
N THR A 274 13.25 1.18 14.34
CA THR A 274 13.00 -0.27 14.56
C THR A 274 13.02 -0.66 16.04
N LYS A 275 13.28 0.29 16.95
CA LYS A 275 13.17 0.12 18.41
C LYS A 275 13.92 -1.11 18.92
N GLU A 276 13.24 -2.03 19.57
CA GLU A 276 13.80 -3.23 20.20
C GLU A 276 14.45 -4.20 19.23
N PHE A 277 14.09 -4.16 17.93
CA PHE A 277 14.68 -5.05 16.93
C PHE A 277 16.21 -4.88 16.88
N ARG A 278 16.69 -3.67 17.15
CA ARG A 278 18.13 -3.37 17.27
C ARG A 278 18.83 -4.15 18.38
N HIS A 279 18.13 -4.65 19.40
CA HIS A 279 18.74 -5.49 20.42
C HIS A 279 19.11 -6.86 19.84
N VAL A 280 18.18 -7.49 19.12
CA VAL A 280 18.43 -8.75 18.40
C VAL A 280 19.59 -8.58 17.41
N VAL A 281 19.61 -7.47 16.68
CA VAL A 281 20.69 -7.20 15.72
C VAL A 281 22.03 -7.01 16.41
N ARG A 282 22.10 -6.48 17.64
CA ARG A 282 23.36 -6.32 18.39
C ARG A 282 23.97 -7.63 18.87
N ASP A 283 23.17 -8.68 18.97
CA ASP A 283 23.61 -10.00 19.46
C ASP A 283 24.31 -10.81 18.36
N LEU A 284 24.26 -10.36 17.10
CA LEU A 284 24.97 -11.01 15.98
C LEU A 284 26.49 -10.95 16.18
N VAL A 285 27.17 -12.04 15.81
CA VAL A 285 28.62 -12.17 15.85
C VAL A 285 29.18 -12.59 14.50
N ILE A 286 30.49 -12.39 14.31
CA ILE A 286 31.18 -12.83 13.08
C ILE A 286 31.00 -14.34 12.91
N GLY A 287 30.60 -14.76 11.70
CA GLY A 287 30.35 -16.17 11.38
C GLY A 287 28.88 -16.59 11.43
N ASP A 288 27.99 -15.77 12.00
CA ASP A 288 26.55 -16.04 11.95
C ASP A 288 26.04 -16.01 10.50
N VAL A 289 25.22 -16.99 10.14
CA VAL A 289 24.55 -17.04 8.83
C VAL A 289 23.16 -16.44 8.96
N VAL A 290 22.89 -15.40 8.17
CA VAL A 290 21.64 -14.65 8.21
C VAL A 290 21.04 -14.51 6.82
N GLU A 291 19.71 -14.39 6.75
CA GLU A 291 18.98 -13.95 5.56
C GLU A 291 18.31 -12.61 5.90
N VAL A 292 18.71 -11.56 5.20
CA VAL A 292 18.27 -10.18 5.45
C VAL A 292 17.26 -9.74 4.40
N TYR A 293 16.26 -8.98 4.84
CA TYR A 293 15.13 -8.51 4.05
C TYR A 293 15.10 -6.98 4.19
N GLY A 294 15.21 -6.22 3.09
CA GLY A 294 15.19 -4.77 3.16
C GLY A 294 15.48 -4.04 1.86
N GLY A 295 15.39 -2.70 1.88
CA GLY A 295 15.67 -1.80 0.76
C GLY A 295 16.06 -0.40 1.22
#